data_AF-A0A3R6P969-F1
#
_entry.id   AF-A0A3R6P969-F1
#
_cell.length_a   1.000
_cell.length_b   1.000
_cell.length_c   1.000
_cell.angle_alpha   90.00
_cell.angle_beta   90.00
_cell.angle_gamma   90.00
#
_symmetry.space_group_name_H-M   'P 1'
#
loop_
_entity.id
_entity.type
_entity.pdbx_description
1 polymer ?
#
loop_
_entity_poly.entity_id
_entity_poly.type
_entity_poly.pdbx_seq_one_letter_code
_entity_poly.pdbx_strand_id
1 'polypeptide(L)'
;MPFRLSHIILLFIALQSAGGVVWGQEEGLASYYHERFHGRKSSSGRIHDKDELVAAHRTYPFGTYLRVTNLENMKTVIVCVTDRGPHRRKRIIDVSSSAAEILGFKRKGITRVRIEEVPGPIDQRWLELIYPQQPPKLQTDQLPMQLYRMKINP
;
A
#
# COMPACT_ATOMS: atom_id res chain seq x y z
N MET A 1 -5.35 29.44 -64.37
CA MET A 1 -5.00 30.20 -63.15
C MET A 1 -6.21 30.18 -62.22
N PRO A 2 -6.18 29.69 -60.96
CA PRO A 2 -5.29 28.71 -60.33
C PRO A 2 -6.04 27.45 -59.78
N PHE A 3 -5.35 26.32 -59.75
CA PHE A 3 -5.77 25.09 -59.05
C PHE A 3 -5.83 25.33 -57.54
N ARG A 4 -6.92 24.88 -56.89
CA ARG A 4 -7.07 24.92 -55.43
C ARG A 4 -6.61 23.62 -54.78
N LEU A 5 -5.57 23.79 -53.98
CA LEU A 5 -5.13 23.10 -52.76
C LEU A 5 -6.17 22.18 -52.08
N SER A 6 -5.80 20.92 -51.84
CA SER A 6 -6.06 20.27 -50.54
C SER A 6 -5.11 19.09 -50.39
N HIS A 7 -4.06 19.33 -49.59
CA HIS A 7 -3.09 18.34 -49.16
C HIS A 7 -3.76 17.27 -48.30
N ILE A 8 -3.24 16.06 -48.44
CA ILE A 8 -3.41 14.91 -47.55
C ILE A 8 -3.20 15.38 -46.09
N ILE A 9 -4.27 15.39 -45.30
CA ILE A 9 -4.15 15.43 -43.84
C ILE A 9 -4.56 14.06 -43.33
N LEU A 10 -3.53 13.27 -43.01
CA LEU A 10 -3.58 12.05 -42.24
C LEU A 10 -4.43 12.27 -40.97
N LEU A 11 -5.61 11.66 -40.94
CA LEU A 11 -6.40 11.54 -39.72
C LEU A 11 -5.78 10.44 -38.84
N PHE A 12 -4.68 10.79 -38.16
CA PHE A 12 -4.13 10.01 -37.05
C PHE A 12 -5.03 10.23 -35.82
N ILE A 13 -6.21 9.59 -35.81
CA ILE A 13 -7.05 9.51 -34.63
C ILE A 13 -7.16 8.04 -34.26
N ALA A 14 -6.31 7.59 -33.34
CA ALA A 14 -6.64 6.52 -32.40
C ALA A 14 -5.57 6.42 -31.33
N LEU A 15 -6.04 6.26 -30.09
CA LEU A 15 -5.28 5.91 -28.91
C LEU A 15 -4.51 7.06 -28.25
N GLN A 16 -5.27 8.03 -27.72
CA GLN A 16 -4.90 8.49 -26.38
C GLN A 16 -5.07 7.31 -25.44
N SER A 17 -3.98 6.57 -25.23
CA SER A 17 -3.84 5.68 -24.09
C SER A 17 -4.18 6.53 -22.87
N ALA A 18 -5.27 6.20 -22.18
CA ALA A 18 -5.47 6.59 -20.80
C ALA A 18 -4.37 5.88 -19.99
N GLY A 19 -3.14 6.40 -20.08
CA GLY A 19 -2.04 6.07 -19.22
C GLY A 19 -2.38 6.63 -17.86
N GLY A 20 -3.26 5.94 -17.13
CA GLY A 20 -3.40 6.12 -15.70
C GLY A 20 -1.99 6.08 -15.13
N VAL A 21 -1.65 7.10 -14.34
CA VAL A 21 -0.31 7.23 -13.77
C VAL A 21 0.03 5.92 -13.06
N VAL A 22 1.02 5.20 -13.58
CA VAL A 22 1.55 3.99 -12.95
C VAL A 22 2.37 4.46 -11.75
N TRP A 23 1.71 4.67 -10.63
CA TRP A 23 2.37 4.81 -9.34
C TRP A 23 3.01 3.46 -9.00
N GLY A 24 4.18 3.47 -8.35
CA GLY A 24 5.09 2.31 -8.28
C GLY A 24 4.37 0.99 -7.99
N GLN A 25 4.55 0.02 -8.89
CA GLN A 25 4.00 -1.33 -8.75
C GLN A 25 5.12 -2.36 -8.72
N GLU A 26 5.07 -3.25 -7.74
CA GLU A 26 6.02 -4.37 -7.62
C GLU A 26 5.25 -5.65 -7.23
N GLU A 27 5.71 -6.80 -7.74
CA GLU A 27 5.22 -8.10 -7.32
C GLU A 27 6.36 -8.94 -6.75
N GLY A 28 6.06 -9.71 -5.70
CA GLY A 28 7.07 -10.53 -5.05
C GLY A 28 6.53 -11.24 -3.82
N LEU A 29 7.43 -11.78 -3.00
CA LEU A 29 7.02 -12.47 -1.78
C LEU A 29 6.84 -11.47 -0.63
N ALA A 30 5.74 -11.62 0.10
CA ALA A 30 5.56 -11.01 1.41
C ALA A 30 5.86 -12.02 2.52
N SER A 31 6.38 -11.54 3.64
CA SER A 31 6.25 -12.23 4.93
C SER A 31 5.71 -11.28 5.99
N TYR A 32 5.74 -11.67 7.26
CA TYR A 32 5.33 -10.80 8.35
C TYR A 32 6.30 -10.85 9.53
N TYR A 33 6.27 -9.81 10.36
CA TYR A 33 7.10 -9.75 11.56
C TYR A 33 6.75 -10.85 12.56
N HIS A 34 7.78 -11.52 13.07
CA HIS A 34 7.63 -12.37 14.24
C HIS A 34 7.26 -11.53 15.47
N GLU A 35 6.40 -12.05 16.35
CA GLU A 35 5.92 -11.37 17.56
C GLU A 35 7.02 -10.76 18.44
N ARG A 36 8.23 -11.34 18.45
CA ARG A 36 9.39 -10.84 19.22
C ARG A 36 9.80 -9.40 18.85
N PHE A 37 9.38 -8.89 17.70
CA PHE A 37 9.65 -7.53 17.26
C PHE A 37 8.68 -6.51 17.84
N HIS A 38 7.55 -6.93 18.41
CA HIS A 38 6.62 -6.05 19.09
C HIS A 38 7.33 -5.29 20.23
N GLY A 39 7.05 -3.99 20.35
CA GLY A 39 7.67 -3.12 21.35
C GLY A 39 9.10 -2.68 21.02
N ARG A 40 9.69 -3.11 19.90
CA ARG A 40 11.03 -2.69 19.48
C ARG A 40 10.99 -1.46 18.58
N LYS A 41 12.06 -0.67 18.60
CA LYS A 41 12.23 0.48 17.71
C LYS A 41 12.46 0.01 16.27
N SER A 42 11.67 0.52 15.34
CA SER A 42 11.82 0.35 13.90
C SER A 42 12.82 1.36 13.32
N SER A 43 13.15 1.22 12.03
CA SER A 43 14.08 2.11 11.32
C SER A 43 13.56 3.54 11.16
N SER A 44 12.24 3.77 11.21
CA SER A 44 11.68 5.13 11.29
C SER A 44 11.85 5.76 12.68
N GLY A 45 12.27 4.98 13.67
CA GLY A 45 12.40 5.40 15.06
C GLY A 45 11.13 5.21 15.90
N ARG A 46 10.02 4.73 15.31
CA ARG A 46 8.79 4.39 16.02
C ARG A 46 8.91 3.04 16.73
N ILE A 47 8.11 2.83 17.76
CA ILE A 47 7.95 1.49 18.36
C ILE A 47 7.02 0.67 17.45
N HIS A 48 7.45 -0.53 17.08
CA HIS A 48 6.65 -1.45 16.30
C HIS A 48 5.51 -2.03 17.15
N ASP A 49 4.29 -1.82 16.69
CA ASP A 49 3.10 -2.50 17.17
C ASP A 49 2.69 -3.58 16.16
N LYS A 50 2.40 -4.80 16.67
CA LYS A 50 2.02 -5.93 15.81
C LYS A 50 0.59 -5.79 15.30
N ASP A 51 -0.23 -4.99 15.99
CA ASP A 51 -1.65 -4.80 15.72
C ASP A 51 -1.90 -3.61 14.78
N GLU A 52 -0.91 -2.74 14.58
CA GLU A 52 -0.93 -1.66 13.57
C GLU A 52 -0.78 -2.21 12.14
N LEU A 53 -1.29 -1.48 11.14
CA LEU A 53 -1.13 -1.83 9.72
C LEU A 53 0.10 -1.14 9.12
N VAL A 54 1.25 -1.75 9.39
CA VAL A 54 2.57 -1.24 8.99
C VAL A 54 3.39 -2.31 8.27
N ALA A 55 4.45 -1.87 7.59
CA ALA A 55 5.38 -2.73 6.88
C ALA A 55 6.82 -2.20 6.88
N ALA A 56 7.77 -3.12 6.66
CA ALA A 56 9.12 -2.84 6.19
C ALA A 56 9.18 -2.90 4.68
N HIS A 57 9.84 -1.90 4.09
CA HIS A 57 10.21 -1.90 2.67
C HIS A 57 11.61 -1.31 2.47
N ARG A 58 12.30 -1.73 1.39
CA ARG A 58 13.71 -1.38 1.15
C ARG A 58 13.90 0.09 0.79
N THR A 59 13.07 0.58 -0.13
CA THR A 59 13.32 1.85 -0.83
C THR A 59 12.21 2.89 -0.67
N TYR A 60 10.93 2.48 -0.64
CA TYR A 60 9.83 3.41 -0.35
C TYR A 60 10.12 4.28 0.89
N PRO A 61 9.89 5.60 0.80
CA PRO A 61 10.04 6.51 1.94
C PRO A 61 9.24 6.05 3.16
N PHE A 62 9.73 6.40 4.36
CA PHE A 62 8.88 6.22 5.54
C PHE A 62 7.67 7.12 5.40
N GLY A 63 6.51 6.60 5.75
CA GLY A 63 5.26 7.31 5.60
C GLY A 63 4.49 6.98 4.32
N THR A 64 5.13 6.31 3.35
CA THR A 64 4.44 5.86 2.14
C THR A 64 3.40 4.81 2.49
N TYR A 65 2.20 4.97 1.93
CA TYR A 65 1.14 3.98 2.02
C TYR A 65 1.13 3.07 0.80
N LEU A 66 1.07 1.78 1.06
CA LEU A 66 1.07 0.75 0.04
C LEU A 66 -0.20 -0.07 0.15
N ARG A 67 -0.93 -0.21 -0.96
CA ARG A 67 -1.96 -1.23 -1.10
C ARG A 67 -1.27 -2.55 -1.37
N VAL A 68 -1.43 -3.51 -0.47
CA VAL A 68 -0.88 -4.86 -0.58
C VAL A 68 -2.01 -5.80 -0.94
N THR A 69 -1.90 -6.48 -2.08
CA THR A 69 -2.86 -7.46 -2.56
C THR A 69 -2.23 -8.85 -2.51
N ASN A 70 -2.83 -9.78 -1.78
CA ASN A 70 -2.43 -11.19 -1.83
C ASN A 70 -2.96 -11.82 -3.12
N LEU A 71 -2.06 -12.26 -4.00
CA LEU A 71 -2.43 -12.77 -5.33
C LEU A 71 -3.04 -14.18 -5.30
N GLU A 72 -3.00 -14.88 -4.18
CA GLU A 72 -3.60 -16.22 -4.04
C GLU A 72 -5.10 -16.16 -3.71
N ASN A 73 -5.55 -15.10 -3.03
CA ASN A 73 -6.93 -14.98 -2.54
C ASN A 73 -7.58 -13.62 -2.80
N MET A 74 -6.85 -12.70 -3.45
CA MET A 74 -7.25 -11.33 -3.78
C MET A 74 -7.62 -10.44 -2.59
N LYS A 75 -7.38 -10.88 -1.35
CA LYS A 75 -7.53 -10.03 -0.18
C LYS A 75 -6.50 -8.91 -0.22
N THR A 76 -6.91 -7.74 0.27
CA THR A 76 -6.13 -6.51 0.17
C THR A 76 -6.15 -5.76 1.48
N VAL A 77 -5.06 -5.07 1.79
CA VAL A 77 -4.96 -4.16 2.94
C VAL A 77 -4.00 -3.02 2.60
N ILE A 78 -4.23 -1.84 3.16
CA ILE A 78 -3.29 -0.73 3.08
C ILE A 78 -2.39 -0.74 4.31
N VAL A 79 -1.09 -0.60 4.09
CA VAL A 79 -0.08 -0.53 5.15
C VAL A 79 0.77 0.71 4.99
N CYS A 80 1.31 1.23 6.10
CA CYS A 80 2.36 2.23 6.03
C CYS A 80 3.76 1.63 6.13
N VAL A 81 4.68 2.10 5.27
CA VAL A 81 6.11 1.87 5.42
C VAL A 81 6.65 2.60 6.65
N THR A 82 7.07 1.86 7.68
CA THR A 82 7.64 2.42 8.93
C THR A 82 9.01 1.83 9.28
N ASP A 83 9.52 0.91 8.47
CA ASP A 83 10.74 0.18 8.76
C ASP A 83 11.49 -0.22 7.48
N ARG A 84 12.71 -0.74 7.63
CA ARG A 84 13.58 -1.18 6.53
C ARG A 84 13.75 -2.69 6.52
N GLY A 85 13.83 -3.21 5.31
CA GLY A 85 13.81 -4.64 5.01
C GLY A 85 12.89 -4.89 3.82
N PRO A 86 12.59 -6.14 3.48
CA PRO A 86 13.16 -7.37 4.02
C PRO A 86 14.66 -7.48 3.72
N HIS A 87 15.43 -8.23 4.51
CA HIS A 87 16.85 -8.48 4.20
C HIS A 87 17.06 -9.77 3.39
N ARG A 88 16.02 -10.61 3.27
CA ARG A 88 16.02 -11.82 2.43
C ARG A 88 15.81 -11.42 0.96
N ARG A 89 16.63 -11.96 0.04
CA ARG A 89 16.66 -11.55 -1.38
C ARG A 89 15.35 -11.76 -2.16
N LYS A 90 14.49 -12.70 -1.75
CA LYS A 90 13.26 -13.02 -2.49
C LYS A 90 11.99 -12.32 -1.98
N ARG A 91 12.08 -11.57 -0.87
CA ARG A 91 10.93 -10.87 -0.28
C ARG A 91 11.01 -9.39 -0.58
N ILE A 92 9.88 -8.81 -0.93
CA ILE A 92 9.76 -7.39 -1.28
C ILE A 92 9.21 -6.57 -0.11
N ILE A 93 8.38 -7.18 0.74
CA ILE A 93 7.75 -6.52 1.89
C ILE A 93 7.62 -7.48 3.08
N ASP A 94 7.83 -6.96 4.30
CA ASP A 94 7.50 -7.64 5.55
C ASP A 94 6.41 -6.83 6.26
N VAL A 95 5.19 -7.36 6.36
CA VAL A 95 4.03 -6.66 6.95
C VAL A 95 3.85 -6.98 8.45
N SER A 96 3.02 -6.23 9.16
CA SER A 96 2.64 -6.54 10.55
C SER A 96 1.86 -7.85 10.66
N SER A 97 1.76 -8.39 11.89
CA SER A 97 0.97 -9.60 12.11
C SER A 97 -0.51 -9.39 11.79
N SER A 98 -1.08 -8.22 12.10
CA SER A 98 -2.47 -7.89 11.80
C SER A 98 -2.72 -7.81 10.29
N ALA A 99 -1.80 -7.16 9.54
CA ALA A 99 -1.90 -7.11 8.08
C ALA A 99 -1.84 -8.51 7.44
N ALA A 100 -0.98 -9.42 7.96
CA ALA A 100 -0.90 -10.79 7.47
C ALA A 100 -2.16 -11.63 7.74
N GLU A 101 -2.88 -11.31 8.82
CA GLU A 101 -4.16 -11.92 9.17
C GLU A 101 -5.25 -11.49 8.20
N ILE A 102 -5.37 -10.18 7.94
CA ILE A 102 -6.30 -9.61 6.95
C ILE A 102 -6.01 -10.17 5.56
N LEU A 103 -4.74 -10.20 5.15
CA LEU A 103 -4.31 -10.77 3.86
C LEU A 103 -4.47 -12.29 3.78
N GLY A 104 -4.78 -12.96 4.90
CA GLY A 104 -5.10 -14.38 4.93
C GLY A 104 -3.90 -15.31 4.71
N PHE A 105 -2.68 -14.88 5.06
CA PHE A 105 -1.48 -15.71 4.92
C PHE A 105 -0.69 -15.92 6.22
N LYS A 106 -1.15 -15.39 7.36
CA LYS A 106 -0.49 -15.53 8.67
C LYS A 106 -0.09 -16.98 9.01
N ARG A 107 -0.99 -17.95 8.78
CA ARG A 107 -0.69 -19.39 8.97
C ARG A 107 0.34 -19.96 7.99
N LYS A 108 0.38 -19.45 6.76
CA LYS A 108 1.30 -19.89 5.70
C LYS A 108 2.70 -19.30 5.88
N GLY A 109 2.83 -18.15 6.54
CA GLY A 109 4.10 -17.45 6.76
C GLY A 109 4.50 -16.53 5.61
N ILE A 110 4.33 -16.99 4.37
CA ILE A 110 4.77 -16.31 3.15
C ILE A 110 3.69 -16.45 2.08
N THR A 111 3.49 -15.41 1.28
CA THR A 111 2.62 -15.47 0.09
C THR A 111 3.14 -14.54 -1.01
N ARG A 112 2.65 -14.70 -2.24
CA ARG A 112 2.95 -13.79 -3.34
C ARG A 112 1.97 -12.61 -3.31
N VAL A 113 2.51 -11.40 -3.35
CA VAL A 113 1.73 -10.17 -3.30
C VAL A 113 2.06 -9.25 -4.47
N ARG A 114 1.12 -8.34 -4.74
CA ARG A 114 1.36 -7.10 -5.48
C ARG A 114 1.30 -5.94 -4.50
N ILE A 115 2.27 -5.03 -4.58
CA ILE A 115 2.26 -3.76 -3.85
C ILE A 115 2.09 -2.61 -4.84
N GLU A 116 1.23 -1.67 -4.48
CA GLU A 116 0.92 -0.49 -5.29
C GLU A 116 0.94 0.73 -4.37
N GLU A 117 1.70 1.75 -4.74
CA GLU A 117 1.72 3.02 -4.01
C GLU A 117 0.33 3.69 -4.06
N VAL A 118 -0.16 4.12 -2.90
CA VAL A 118 -1.44 4.84 -2.78
C VAL A 118 -1.15 6.34 -2.98
N PRO A 119 -1.65 6.97 -4.06
CA PRO A 119 -1.36 8.37 -4.34
C PRO A 119 -2.18 9.32 -3.45
N GLY A 120 -1.55 10.42 -3.07
CA GLY A 120 -2.20 11.53 -2.37
C GLY A 120 -2.33 11.36 -0.85
N PRO A 121 -2.88 12.36 -0.16
CA PRO A 121 -3.18 12.25 1.27
C PRO A 121 -4.23 11.15 1.50
N ILE A 122 -4.08 10.41 2.60
CA ILE A 122 -5.15 9.49 3.02
C ILE A 122 -6.36 10.32 3.42
N ASP A 123 -7.38 10.30 2.57
CA ASP A 123 -8.72 10.76 2.90
C ASP A 123 -9.62 9.58 3.30
N GLN A 124 -10.88 9.90 3.62
CA GLN A 124 -11.85 8.92 4.14
C GLN A 124 -12.08 7.72 3.21
N ARG A 125 -11.86 7.85 1.90
CA ARG A 125 -12.06 6.76 0.93
C ARG A 125 -11.12 5.59 1.17
N TRP A 126 -9.96 5.86 1.76
CA TRP A 126 -8.96 4.86 2.07
C TRP A 126 -9.17 4.25 3.47
N LEU A 127 -9.86 4.94 4.39
CA LEU A 127 -10.10 4.45 5.75
C LEU A 127 -10.88 3.14 5.78
N GLU A 128 -11.81 2.93 4.85
CA GLU A 128 -12.55 1.66 4.73
C GLU A 128 -11.63 0.48 4.34
N LEU A 129 -10.58 0.74 3.54
CA LEU A 129 -9.57 -0.25 3.14
C LEU A 129 -8.48 -0.45 4.20
N ILE A 130 -8.29 0.53 5.08
CA ILE A 130 -7.39 0.46 6.24
C ILE A 130 -8.10 -0.23 7.42
N TYR A 131 -9.43 -0.13 7.55
CA TYR A 131 -10.20 -0.73 8.64
C TYR A 131 -11.39 -1.56 8.14
N PRO A 132 -11.16 -2.77 7.57
CA PRO A 132 -12.22 -3.59 7.00
C PRO A 132 -13.17 -4.23 8.03
N GLN A 133 -12.89 -4.09 9.33
CA GLN A 133 -13.77 -4.46 10.43
C GLN A 133 -14.17 -3.16 11.12
N GLN A 134 -15.44 -2.76 10.98
CA GLN A 134 -16.10 -1.52 11.44
C GLN A 134 -15.16 -0.36 11.83
N PRO A 135 -15.15 0.77 11.09
CA PRO A 135 -14.37 1.92 11.53
C PRO A 135 -14.85 2.33 12.94
N PRO A 136 -13.96 2.46 13.95
CA PRO A 136 -14.34 3.10 15.20
C PRO A 136 -14.99 4.43 14.83
N LYS A 137 -16.13 4.78 15.44
CA LYS A 137 -16.87 6.03 15.15
C LYS A 137 -15.88 7.20 15.13
N LEU A 138 -15.43 7.57 13.94
CA LEU A 138 -14.51 8.67 13.73
C LEU A 138 -15.35 9.93 13.89
N GLN A 139 -15.23 10.59 15.04
CA GLN A 139 -15.62 11.98 15.14
C GLN A 139 -14.71 12.74 14.17
N THR A 140 -15.28 13.14 13.03
CA THR A 140 -14.63 13.81 11.89
C THR A 140 -13.85 15.06 12.26
N ASP A 141 -14.12 15.59 13.44
CA ASP A 141 -13.67 16.87 13.97
C ASP A 141 -12.26 16.75 14.59
N GLN A 142 -11.72 15.54 14.67
CA GLN A 142 -10.42 15.23 15.27
C GLN A 142 -9.55 14.34 14.37
N LEU A 143 -9.62 14.47 13.04
CA LEU A 143 -8.62 13.83 12.17
C LEU A 143 -7.26 14.49 12.46
N PRO A 144 -6.32 13.82 13.15
CA PRO A 144 -5.00 14.38 13.30
C PRO A 144 -4.37 14.35 11.91
N MET A 145 -3.76 15.46 11.50
CA MET A 145 -2.90 15.54 10.31
C MET A 145 -1.76 14.50 10.29
N GLN A 146 -1.64 13.69 11.34
CA GLN A 146 -0.86 12.46 11.38
C GLN A 146 -1.78 11.25 11.58
N LEU A 147 -2.16 10.60 10.49
CA LEU A 147 -2.93 9.34 10.46
C LEU A 147 -2.22 8.12 11.11
N TYR A 148 -1.14 8.35 11.84
CA TYR A 148 -0.25 7.34 12.46
C TYR A 148 -0.63 6.92 13.89
N ARG A 149 -1.83 7.27 14.36
CA ARG A 149 -2.22 7.07 15.77
C ARG A 149 -3.67 6.63 15.91
N MET A 150 -4.03 5.52 15.28
CA MET A 150 -5.31 4.88 15.54
C MET A 150 -5.03 3.49 16.13
N LYS A 151 -5.14 3.39 17.46
CA LYS A 151 -5.24 2.11 18.16
C LYS A 151 -6.62 1.54 17.85
N ILE A 152 -6.67 0.36 17.25
CA ILE A 152 -7.92 -0.40 17.17
C ILE A 152 -8.14 -0.97 18.58
N ASN A 153 -9.01 -0.34 19.36
CA ASN A 153 -9.55 -0.98 20.55
C ASN A 153 -10.65 -1.96 20.10
N PRO A 154 -10.75 -3.15 20.73
CA PRO A 154 -11.80 -4.12 20.44
C PRO A 154 -13.20 -3.59 20.74
#